data_AF-A0A9K3P2Z3-F1
#
_entry.id   AF-A0A9K3P2Z3-F1
#
_cell.length_a   1.000
_cell.length_b   1.000
_cell.length_c   1.000
_cell.angle_alpha   90.00
_cell.angle_beta   90.00
_cell.angle_gamma   90.00
#
_symmetry.space_group_name_H-M   'P 1'
#
loop_
_entity.id
_entity.type
_entity.pdbx_description
1 polymer ?
#
loop_
_entity_poly.entity_id
_entity_poly.type
_entity_poly.pdbx_seq_one_letter_code
_entity_poly.pdbx_strand_id
1 'polypeptide(L)'
;MFNLYRASQVLFPGEKILDDAKKFSYNFLTEKRSTNELLDKWLITKDLPGEVVYALDVPWYASLPRLEARYYLEQYGGEDDIWIGKTLYRMENISNNQYLEMAKLDYNQCQTIHQLEWTNIQKWYAHLNIKETINTRLLNSYYEAATSIFEPERCNKRVAWAKTNVIVNTITSFFARPHLSNTGIQAFAYEFTNTQHHEKNRKPWDGMMNALHETLNEISLNTRVAYGVDIYPHLHSIWKVWLLNLQNGVDKVEGEAELIVKTINLCSSQCLLDESFSHPQYQRLSSIINDICHQISHKGNRTISFEIESKMQELVQLVLCDSPDDLDTTSKQTFLMVAKTFYYRALFDPETINQHIGKVLFENVI
;
A
#
# COMPACT_ATOMS: atom_id res chain seq x y z
N MET A 1 -1.58 20.69 -20.24
CA MET A 1 -1.02 19.34 -20.49
C MET A 1 -0.88 18.53 -19.22
N PHE A 2 -0.38 19.11 -18.13
CA PHE A 2 -0.28 18.43 -16.83
C PHE A 2 -1.58 17.76 -16.35
N ASN A 3 -2.70 18.50 -16.33
CA ASN A 3 -3.99 17.91 -15.95
C ASN A 3 -4.46 16.79 -16.89
N LEU A 4 -4.18 16.89 -18.18
CA LEU A 4 -4.49 15.83 -19.15
C LEU A 4 -3.67 14.57 -18.85
N TYR A 5 -2.39 14.73 -18.52
CA TYR A 5 -1.53 13.63 -18.11
C TYR A 5 -2.10 12.92 -16.88
N ARG A 6 -2.44 13.66 -15.81
CA ARG A 6 -3.05 13.07 -14.60
C ARG A 6 -4.36 12.33 -14.90
N ALA A 7 -5.27 12.97 -15.66
CA ALA A 7 -6.55 12.37 -16.02
C ALA A 7 -6.39 11.08 -16.84
N SER A 8 -5.44 11.09 -17.80
CA SER A 8 -5.18 9.93 -18.67
C SER A 8 -4.61 8.71 -17.95
N GLN A 9 -4.14 8.83 -16.70
CA GLN A 9 -3.61 7.71 -15.92
C GLN A 9 -4.69 6.86 -15.26
N VAL A 10 -5.94 7.35 -15.22
CA VAL A 10 -7.10 6.63 -14.65
C VAL A 10 -7.88 5.89 -15.76
N LEU A 11 -7.21 5.58 -16.88
CA LEU A 11 -7.85 4.95 -18.04
C LEU A 11 -8.33 3.53 -17.76
N PHE A 12 -9.45 3.16 -18.38
CA PHE A 12 -10.02 1.81 -18.36
C PHE A 12 -9.57 0.98 -19.57
N PRO A 13 -9.66 -0.36 -19.48
CA PRO A 13 -9.32 -1.24 -20.59
C PRO A 13 -10.08 -0.87 -21.88
N GLY A 14 -9.33 -0.64 -22.96
CA GLY A 14 -9.89 -0.32 -24.29
C GLY A 14 -10.05 1.17 -24.59
N GLU A 15 -9.81 2.08 -23.63
CA GLU A 15 -9.91 3.53 -23.82
C GLU A 15 -8.70 4.12 -24.60
N LYS A 16 -8.67 3.87 -25.91
CA LYS A 16 -7.55 4.29 -26.79
C LYS A 16 -7.25 5.79 -26.73
N ILE A 17 -8.29 6.62 -26.61
CA ILE A 17 -8.12 8.08 -26.56
C ILE A 17 -7.31 8.53 -25.34
N LEU A 18 -7.49 7.87 -24.18
CA LEU A 18 -6.72 8.18 -22.98
C LEU A 18 -5.31 7.62 -23.04
N ASP A 19 -5.10 6.46 -23.68
CA ASP A 19 -3.76 5.93 -23.94
C ASP A 19 -2.95 6.89 -24.85
N ASP A 20 -3.55 7.38 -25.93
CA ASP A 20 -2.95 8.38 -26.82
C ASP A 20 -2.70 9.71 -26.08
N ALA A 21 -3.66 10.15 -25.26
CA ALA A 21 -3.51 11.35 -24.43
C ALA A 21 -2.39 11.21 -23.40
N LYS A 22 -2.23 10.05 -22.76
CA LYS A 22 -1.16 9.73 -21.80
C LYS A 22 0.19 9.85 -22.49
N LYS A 23 0.37 9.21 -23.64
CA LYS A 23 1.61 9.26 -24.43
C LYS A 23 1.94 10.68 -24.87
N PHE A 24 0.97 11.40 -25.43
CA PHE A 24 1.16 12.76 -25.91
C PHE A 24 1.54 13.72 -24.78
N SER A 25 0.76 13.72 -23.70
CA SER A 25 0.98 14.62 -22.57
C SER A 25 2.26 14.29 -21.80
N TYR A 26 2.61 13.01 -21.63
CA TYR A 26 3.88 12.58 -21.03
C TYR A 26 5.08 13.06 -21.84
N ASN A 27 5.06 12.86 -23.17
CA ASN A 27 6.15 13.28 -24.05
C ASN A 27 6.33 14.80 -24.02
N PHE A 28 5.22 15.55 -24.09
CA PHE A 28 5.24 17.01 -24.00
C PHE A 28 5.85 17.51 -22.68
N LEU A 29 5.44 16.95 -21.55
CA LEU A 29 5.95 17.36 -20.23
C LEU A 29 7.42 16.96 -20.03
N THR A 30 7.81 15.80 -20.56
CA THR A 30 9.21 15.32 -20.53
C THR A 30 10.12 16.21 -21.36
N GLU A 31 9.68 16.63 -22.55
CA GLU A 31 10.39 17.62 -23.37
C GLU A 31 10.53 18.95 -22.63
N LYS A 32 9.45 19.45 -22.00
CA LYS A 32 9.50 20.68 -21.22
C LYS A 32 10.40 20.59 -20.00
N ARG A 33 10.48 19.43 -19.36
CA ARG A 33 11.46 19.15 -18.29
C ARG A 33 12.89 19.21 -18.81
N SER A 34 13.18 18.60 -19.96
CA SER A 34 14.55 18.54 -20.50
C SER A 34 15.06 19.88 -21.03
N THR A 35 14.16 20.75 -21.50
CA THR A 35 14.49 22.12 -21.91
C THR A 35 14.43 23.15 -20.78
N ASN A 36 14.06 22.73 -19.57
CA ASN A 36 13.83 23.60 -18.41
C ASN A 36 12.78 24.70 -18.67
N GLU A 37 11.73 24.34 -19.41
CA GLU A 37 10.61 25.22 -19.82
C GLU A 37 9.29 24.80 -19.16
N LEU A 38 9.35 24.27 -17.94
CA LEU A 38 8.17 23.98 -17.11
C LEU A 38 7.58 25.27 -16.54
N LEU A 39 7.01 26.08 -17.43
CA LEU A 39 6.36 27.34 -17.15
C LEU A 39 4.92 27.30 -17.67
N ASP A 40 3.99 27.92 -16.95
CA ASP A 40 2.61 28.06 -17.40
C ASP A 40 2.32 29.52 -17.79
N LYS A 41 1.58 29.68 -18.89
CA LYS A 41 1.21 31.01 -19.40
C LYS A 41 0.10 31.66 -18.57
N TRP A 42 -0.70 30.86 -17.87
CA TRP A 42 -1.93 31.24 -17.19
C TRP A 42 -1.78 31.25 -15.67
N LEU A 43 -0.65 30.83 -15.14
CA LEU A 43 -0.43 30.65 -13.71
C LEU A 43 1.04 30.90 -13.33
N ILE A 44 1.24 31.71 -12.30
CA ILE A 44 2.53 31.89 -11.62
C ILE A 44 2.39 31.18 -10.28
N THR A 45 3.10 30.06 -10.09
CA THR A 45 3.11 29.31 -8.82
C THR A 45 4.48 29.29 -8.18
N LYS A 46 4.49 28.86 -6.91
CA LYS A 46 5.72 28.61 -6.15
C LYS A 46 6.63 27.57 -6.79
N ASP A 47 6.12 26.40 -7.17
CA ASP A 47 6.95 25.29 -7.69
C ASP A 47 6.24 24.38 -8.71
N LEU A 48 5.77 24.96 -9.82
CA LEU A 48 5.25 24.18 -10.95
C LEU A 48 6.25 23.12 -11.47
N PRO A 49 7.56 23.41 -11.60
CA PRO A 49 8.51 22.39 -12.04
C PRO A 49 8.52 21.18 -11.10
N GLY A 50 8.54 21.39 -9.78
CA GLY A 50 8.48 20.32 -8.80
C GLY A 50 7.22 19.46 -8.91
N GLU A 51 6.04 20.07 -9.07
CA GLU A 51 4.78 19.34 -9.24
C GLU A 51 4.80 18.43 -10.48
N VAL A 52 5.26 18.97 -11.61
CA VAL A 52 5.31 18.21 -12.87
C VAL A 52 6.37 17.12 -12.81
N VAL A 53 7.56 17.41 -12.27
CA VAL A 53 8.64 16.43 -12.11
C VAL A 53 8.19 15.28 -11.21
N TYR A 54 7.58 15.57 -10.07
CA TYR A 54 7.05 14.55 -9.16
C TYR A 54 6.07 13.63 -9.89
N ALA A 55 5.10 14.17 -10.62
CA ALA A 55 4.10 13.36 -11.31
C ALA A 55 4.67 12.52 -12.47
N LEU A 56 5.74 12.98 -13.13
CA LEU A 56 6.44 12.21 -14.16
C LEU A 56 7.24 11.06 -13.55
N ASP A 57 7.85 11.28 -12.38
CA ASP A 57 8.69 10.29 -11.69
C ASP A 57 7.84 9.30 -10.86
N VAL A 58 6.67 9.73 -10.39
CA VAL A 58 5.72 8.95 -9.58
C VAL A 58 4.36 8.85 -10.30
N PRO A 59 4.14 7.82 -11.13
CA PRO A 59 2.84 7.63 -11.77
C PRO A 59 1.74 7.37 -10.73
N TRP A 60 0.49 7.59 -11.10
CA TRP A 60 -0.68 7.48 -10.23
C TRP A 60 -0.82 6.09 -9.60
N TYR A 61 -0.42 5.02 -10.31
CA TYR A 61 -0.39 3.66 -9.78
C TYR A 61 0.68 3.47 -8.68
N ALA A 62 1.72 4.29 -8.63
CA ALA A 62 2.73 4.31 -7.57
C ALA A 62 2.53 5.44 -6.54
N SER A 63 1.62 6.39 -6.80
CA SER A 63 1.43 7.55 -5.93
C SER A 63 0.69 7.17 -4.65
N LEU A 64 1.42 7.05 -3.55
CA LEU A 64 0.85 6.76 -2.22
C LEU A 64 0.35 8.06 -1.56
N PRO A 65 -0.81 8.06 -0.89
CA PRO A 65 -1.46 9.29 -0.41
C PRO A 65 -0.56 10.24 0.39
N ARG A 66 0.15 9.74 1.40
CA ARG A 66 1.03 10.60 2.22
C ARG A 66 2.32 10.99 1.53
N LEU A 67 2.76 10.23 0.52
CA LEU A 67 3.92 10.60 -0.29
C LEU A 67 3.56 11.80 -1.17
N GLU A 68 2.45 11.73 -1.92
CA GLU A 68 1.99 12.83 -2.77
C GLU A 68 1.73 14.09 -1.94
N ALA A 69 1.02 13.96 -0.82
CA ALA A 69 0.77 15.09 0.08
C ALA A 69 2.07 15.70 0.63
N ARG A 70 3.09 14.89 0.93
CA ARG A 70 4.38 15.37 1.47
C ARG A 70 5.10 16.29 0.49
N TYR A 71 5.14 15.92 -0.78
CA TYR A 71 5.75 16.74 -1.83
C TYR A 71 4.88 17.96 -2.16
N TYR A 72 3.56 17.78 -2.25
CA TYR A 72 2.66 18.88 -2.58
C TYR A 72 2.65 20.00 -1.53
N LEU A 73 2.82 19.67 -0.25
CA LEU A 73 2.98 20.67 0.83
C LEU A 73 4.19 21.60 0.64
N GLU A 74 5.25 21.12 0.00
CA GLU A 74 6.41 21.96 -0.35
C GLU A 74 6.17 22.79 -1.61
N GLN A 75 5.28 22.34 -2.49
CA GLN A 75 5.03 22.92 -3.81
C GLN A 75 3.91 23.96 -3.82
N TYR A 76 2.89 23.79 -2.99
CA TYR A 76 1.75 24.69 -2.91
C TYR A 76 2.17 26.10 -2.47
N GLY A 77 1.78 27.11 -3.25
CA GLY A 77 2.18 28.51 -3.05
C GLY A 77 1.31 29.30 -2.07
N GLY A 78 0.21 28.73 -1.57
CA GLY A 78 -0.69 29.47 -0.67
C GLY A 78 -1.26 30.71 -1.36
N GLU A 79 -1.22 31.87 -0.70
CA GLU A 79 -1.73 33.13 -1.26
C GLU A 79 -0.85 33.75 -2.36
N ASP A 80 0.36 33.24 -2.55
CA ASP A 80 1.33 33.75 -3.52
C ASP A 80 1.09 33.26 -4.95
N ASP A 81 0.23 32.26 -5.15
CA ASP A 81 -0.15 31.80 -6.48
C ASP A 81 -1.02 32.86 -7.20
N ILE A 82 -0.62 33.24 -8.41
CA ILE A 82 -1.27 34.30 -9.19
C ILE A 82 -1.76 33.73 -10.52
N TRP A 83 -3.05 33.92 -10.79
CA TRP A 83 -3.68 33.53 -12.05
C TRP A 83 -3.60 34.68 -13.06
N ILE A 84 -3.34 34.33 -14.31
CA ILE A 84 -3.24 35.28 -15.43
C ILE A 84 -4.51 35.12 -16.28
N GLY A 85 -5.32 36.18 -16.35
CA GLY A 85 -6.49 36.28 -17.24
C GLY A 85 -6.32 37.45 -18.21
N LYS A 86 -7.35 38.30 -18.30
CA LYS A 86 -7.19 39.66 -18.89
C LYS A 86 -6.30 40.55 -18.01
N THR A 87 -6.38 40.33 -16.69
CA THR A 87 -5.55 40.94 -15.66
C THR A 87 -5.04 39.84 -14.74
N LEU A 88 -4.04 40.16 -13.92
CA LEU A 88 -3.64 39.29 -12.81
C LEU A 88 -4.77 39.25 -11.78
N TYR A 89 -5.07 38.06 -11.25
CA TYR A 89 -6.06 37.87 -10.20
C TYR A 89 -5.65 36.72 -9.27
N ARG A 90 -6.26 36.70 -8.08
CA ARG A 90 -6.09 35.63 -7.09
C ARG A 90 -7.41 34.90 -6.89
N MET A 91 -7.32 33.63 -6.52
CA MET A 91 -8.46 32.79 -6.21
C MET A 91 -8.38 32.36 -4.74
N GLU A 92 -8.83 33.22 -3.81
CA GLU A 92 -8.66 33.01 -2.36
C GLU A 92 -9.24 31.68 -1.85
N ASN A 93 -10.32 31.20 -2.48
CA ASN A 93 -10.93 29.91 -2.14
C ASN A 93 -10.12 28.68 -2.63
N ILE A 94 -9.07 28.88 -3.43
CA ILE A 94 -8.18 27.85 -3.97
C ILE A 94 -6.76 28.00 -3.42
N SER A 95 -6.26 29.23 -3.37
CA SER A 95 -4.89 29.62 -3.07
C SER A 95 -4.89 30.52 -1.83
N ASN A 96 -4.66 29.92 -0.64
CA ASN A 96 -4.59 30.66 0.62
C ASN A 96 -3.69 29.96 1.65
N ASN A 97 -3.12 30.75 2.55
CA ASN A 97 -2.22 30.24 3.60
C ASN A 97 -2.95 29.44 4.68
N GLN A 98 -4.26 29.65 4.86
CA GLN A 98 -5.03 28.94 5.88
C GLN A 98 -5.10 27.44 5.58
N TYR A 99 -5.27 27.06 4.30
CA TYR A 99 -5.22 25.67 3.84
C TYR A 99 -3.83 25.06 4.01
N LEU A 100 -2.78 25.81 3.64
CA LEU A 100 -1.40 25.33 3.79
C LEU A 100 -1.04 25.07 5.26
N GLU A 101 -1.32 26.03 6.14
CA GLU A 101 -1.02 25.89 7.57
C GLU A 101 -1.83 24.78 8.22
N MET A 102 -3.12 24.65 7.89
CA MET A 102 -3.93 23.53 8.37
C MET A 102 -3.40 22.18 7.89
N ALA A 103 -2.99 22.08 6.62
CA ALA A 103 -2.46 20.85 6.05
C ALA A 103 -1.09 20.47 6.63
N LYS A 104 -0.22 21.45 6.93
CA LYS A 104 1.05 21.21 7.66
C LYS A 104 0.79 20.67 9.06
N LEU A 105 -0.14 21.28 9.80
CA LEU A 105 -0.49 20.86 11.15
C LEU A 105 -1.08 19.45 11.16
N ASP A 106 -2.03 19.15 10.27
CA ASP A 106 -2.60 17.80 10.10
C ASP A 106 -1.50 16.76 9.78
N TYR A 107 -0.62 17.09 8.83
CA TYR A 107 0.45 16.19 8.42
C TYR A 107 1.40 15.87 9.58
N ASN A 108 1.89 16.89 10.28
CA ASN A 108 2.82 16.74 11.39
C ASN A 108 2.17 16.01 12.59
N GLN A 109 0.87 16.22 12.83
CA GLN A 109 0.13 15.47 13.85
C GLN A 109 0.04 13.98 13.49
N CYS A 110 -0.34 13.65 12.25
CA CYS A 110 -0.35 12.27 11.78
C CYS A 110 1.04 11.62 11.86
N GLN A 111 2.08 12.34 11.42
CA GLN A 111 3.46 11.85 11.45
C GLN A 111 3.93 11.54 12.88
N THR A 112 3.60 12.38 13.86
CA THR A 112 3.92 12.14 15.27
C THR A 112 3.30 10.85 15.79
N ILE A 113 2.04 10.57 15.41
CA ILE A 113 1.34 9.33 15.75
C ILE A 113 2.04 8.15 15.08
N HIS A 114 2.43 8.29 13.81
CA HIS A 114 3.12 7.23 13.08
C HIS A 114 4.49 6.91 13.69
N GLN A 115 5.23 7.89 14.19
CA GLN A 115 6.51 7.68 14.89
C GLN A 115 6.32 6.92 16.22
N LEU A 116 5.25 7.20 16.96
CA LEU A 116 4.90 6.47 18.18
C LEU A 116 4.55 5.01 17.86
N GLU A 117 3.74 4.78 16.83
CA GLU A 117 3.38 3.45 16.37
C GLU A 117 4.60 2.66 15.87
N TRP A 118 5.50 3.31 15.13
CA TRP A 118 6.76 2.72 14.70
C TRP A 118 7.58 2.22 15.90
N THR A 119 7.69 3.04 16.95
CA THR A 119 8.35 2.66 18.20
C THR A 119 7.70 1.42 18.83
N ASN A 120 6.37 1.32 18.81
CA ASN A 120 5.64 0.18 19.33
C ASN A 120 5.83 -1.08 18.48
N ILE A 121 5.89 -0.94 17.15
CA ILE A 121 6.19 -2.04 16.22
C ILE A 121 7.60 -2.57 16.43
N GLN A 122 8.59 -1.70 16.67
CA GLN A 122 9.94 -2.13 17.00
C GLN A 122 9.98 -2.96 18.30
N LYS A 123 9.25 -2.52 19.34
CA LYS A 123 9.13 -3.28 20.61
C LYS A 123 8.45 -4.62 20.41
N TRP A 124 7.35 -4.64 19.65
CA TRP A 124 6.65 -5.88 19.29
C TRP A 124 7.58 -6.84 18.55
N TYR A 125 8.30 -6.39 17.53
CA TYR A 125 9.21 -7.24 16.77
C TYR A 125 10.34 -7.80 17.63
N ALA A 126 10.91 -6.99 18.53
CA ALA A 126 11.92 -7.44 19.49
C ALA A 126 11.38 -8.51 20.46
N HIS A 127 10.10 -8.42 20.85
CA HIS A 127 9.45 -9.40 21.72
C HIS A 127 9.31 -10.78 21.08
N LEU A 128 9.05 -10.84 19.77
CA LEU A 128 8.90 -12.11 19.04
C LEU A 128 10.19 -12.95 19.03
N ASN A 129 11.34 -12.36 19.38
CA ASN A 129 12.65 -13.03 19.48
C ASN A 129 13.04 -13.82 18.22
N ILE A 130 12.56 -13.37 17.06
CA ILE A 130 12.90 -13.94 15.76
C ILE A 130 14.31 -13.44 15.42
N LYS A 131 15.29 -14.36 15.41
CA LYS A 131 16.71 -14.07 15.15
C LYS A 131 17.00 -13.77 13.67
N GLU A 132 16.25 -12.86 13.06
CA GLU A 132 16.49 -12.43 11.68
C GLU A 132 16.88 -10.94 11.64
N THR A 133 17.90 -10.63 10.84
CA THR A 133 18.35 -9.25 10.56
C THR A 133 17.35 -8.55 9.65
N ILE A 134 16.24 -8.04 10.21
CA ILE A 134 15.14 -7.43 9.42
C ILE A 134 14.77 -6.02 9.90
N ASN A 135 15.73 -5.14 10.18
CA ASN A 135 15.38 -3.76 10.49
C ASN A 135 14.80 -3.02 9.26
N THR A 136 15.37 -3.25 8.07
CA THR A 136 14.94 -2.57 6.84
C THR A 136 13.56 -3.02 6.35
N ARG A 137 13.26 -4.33 6.32
CA ARG A 137 11.92 -4.77 5.87
C ARG A 137 10.83 -4.45 6.89
N LEU A 138 11.16 -4.45 8.19
CA LEU A 138 10.22 -4.01 9.23
C LEU A 138 9.79 -2.55 9.00
N LEU A 139 10.76 -1.66 8.74
CA LEU A 139 10.48 -0.26 8.45
C LEU A 139 9.71 -0.08 7.14
N ASN A 140 10.09 -0.81 6.08
CA ASN A 140 9.37 -0.76 4.80
C ASN A 140 7.92 -1.21 4.95
N SER A 141 7.66 -2.32 5.65
CA SER A 141 6.30 -2.83 5.88
C SER A 141 5.43 -1.84 6.65
N TYR A 142 6.00 -1.13 7.63
CA TYR A 142 5.27 -0.09 8.33
C TYR A 142 5.03 1.14 7.46
N TYR A 143 6.07 1.59 6.74
CA TYR A 143 5.98 2.73 5.83
C TYR A 143 4.90 2.56 4.76
N GLU A 144 4.82 1.40 4.11
CA GLU A 144 3.82 1.12 3.07
C GLU A 144 2.39 1.18 3.63
N ALA A 145 2.18 0.68 4.85
CA ALA A 145 0.90 0.78 5.53
C ALA A 145 0.58 2.22 5.94
N ALA A 146 1.54 2.95 6.51
CA ALA A 146 1.37 4.32 7.00
C ALA A 146 1.16 5.35 5.89
N THR A 147 1.80 5.14 4.75
CA THR A 147 1.62 6.00 3.58
C THR A 147 0.26 5.86 2.91
N SER A 148 -0.38 4.71 3.11
CA SER A 148 -1.63 4.31 2.46
C SER A 148 -2.86 4.50 3.34
N ILE A 149 -2.78 4.08 4.62
CA ILE A 149 -3.80 4.30 5.65
C ILE A 149 -3.19 5.21 6.71
N PHE A 150 -3.32 6.52 6.56
CA PHE A 150 -2.60 7.49 7.40
C PHE A 150 -3.42 8.01 8.56
N GLU A 151 -4.74 7.87 8.50
CA GLU A 151 -5.68 8.48 9.42
C GLU A 151 -5.44 7.95 10.84
N PRO A 152 -5.41 8.82 11.87
CA PRO A 152 -5.20 8.41 13.27
C PRO A 152 -6.18 7.33 13.74
N GLU A 153 -7.45 7.47 13.40
CA GLU A 153 -8.55 6.58 13.79
C GLU A 153 -8.51 5.21 13.10
N ARG A 154 -7.66 5.05 12.08
CA ARG A 154 -7.47 3.79 11.34
C ARG A 154 -6.19 3.05 11.76
N CYS A 155 -5.62 3.36 12.93
CA CYS A 155 -4.40 2.75 13.45
C CYS A 155 -4.46 1.21 13.49
N ASN A 156 -5.59 0.62 13.89
CA ASN A 156 -5.76 -0.84 13.93
C ASN A 156 -5.54 -1.48 12.55
N LYS A 157 -6.11 -0.90 11.48
CA LYS A 157 -5.94 -1.39 10.11
C LYS A 157 -4.48 -1.27 9.65
N ARG A 158 -3.86 -0.11 9.90
CA ARG A 158 -2.47 0.19 9.54
C ARG A 158 -1.49 -0.76 10.24
N VAL A 159 -1.62 -0.92 11.56
CA VAL A 159 -0.76 -1.81 12.35
C VAL A 159 -0.98 -3.27 11.97
N ALA A 160 -2.23 -3.71 11.76
CA ALA A 160 -2.52 -5.07 11.32
C ALA A 160 -1.91 -5.38 9.95
N TRP A 161 -2.02 -4.44 8.99
CA TRP A 161 -1.34 -4.56 7.69
C TRP A 161 0.18 -4.70 7.89
N ALA A 162 0.83 -3.77 8.58
CA ALA A 162 2.27 -3.79 8.78
C ALA A 162 2.75 -5.11 9.42
N LYS A 163 2.07 -5.58 10.46
CA LYS A 163 2.39 -6.84 11.14
C LYS A 163 2.16 -8.06 10.25
N THR A 164 1.05 -8.13 9.51
CA THR A 164 0.80 -9.20 8.55
C THR A 164 1.90 -9.27 7.50
N ASN A 165 2.29 -8.15 6.93
CA ASN A 165 3.38 -8.08 5.94
C ASN A 165 4.71 -8.56 6.54
N VAL A 166 5.05 -8.17 7.77
CA VAL A 166 6.26 -8.64 8.48
C VAL A 166 6.23 -10.16 8.69
N ILE A 167 5.12 -10.71 9.17
CA ILE A 167 5.00 -12.14 9.44
C ILE A 167 5.04 -12.96 8.15
N VAL A 168 4.35 -12.52 7.09
CA VAL A 168 4.45 -13.15 5.75
C VAL A 168 5.90 -13.18 5.29
N ASN A 169 6.59 -12.04 5.31
CA ASN A 169 8.00 -11.95 4.89
C ASN A 169 8.92 -12.83 5.72
N THR A 170 8.65 -12.95 7.02
CA THR A 170 9.45 -13.78 7.93
C THR A 170 9.24 -15.27 7.62
N ILE A 171 7.98 -15.71 7.46
CA ILE A 171 7.65 -17.10 7.11
C ILE A 171 8.27 -17.46 5.75
N THR A 172 8.07 -16.63 4.72
CA THR A 172 8.58 -16.92 3.38
C THR A 172 10.10 -16.91 3.33
N SER A 173 10.77 -16.01 4.08
CA SER A 173 12.23 -15.96 4.17
C SER A 173 12.81 -17.14 4.95
N PHE A 174 12.13 -17.58 6.00
CA PHE A 174 12.51 -18.75 6.77
C PHE A 174 12.50 -20.00 5.88
N PHE A 175 11.37 -20.28 5.21
CA PHE A 175 11.22 -21.47 4.36
C PHE A 175 11.91 -21.37 2.99
N ALA A 176 12.40 -20.19 2.59
CA ALA A 176 13.23 -20.04 1.39
C ALA A 176 14.65 -20.60 1.56
N ARG A 177 15.08 -20.95 2.77
CA ARG A 177 16.46 -21.36 3.05
C ARG A 177 16.74 -22.78 2.51
N PRO A 178 17.92 -23.03 1.91
CA PRO A 178 18.23 -24.31 1.24
C PRO A 178 18.13 -25.57 2.11
N HIS A 179 18.24 -25.42 3.43
CA HIS A 179 18.22 -26.52 4.40
C HIS A 179 16.81 -26.87 4.90
N LEU A 180 15.79 -26.11 4.51
CA LEU A 180 14.40 -26.41 4.82
C LEU A 180 13.74 -27.00 3.56
N SER A 181 13.33 -28.26 3.66
CA SER A 181 12.65 -28.98 2.58
C SER A 181 11.21 -28.50 2.39
N ASN A 182 10.62 -28.72 1.20
CA ASN A 182 9.18 -28.51 0.95
C ASN A 182 8.27 -29.27 1.95
N THR A 183 8.78 -30.31 2.59
CA THR A 183 8.08 -31.03 3.67
C THR A 183 7.98 -30.22 4.97
N GLY A 184 8.90 -29.27 5.21
CA GLY A 184 8.90 -28.41 6.39
C GLY A 184 7.74 -27.41 6.38
N ILE A 185 7.44 -26.81 5.22
CA ILE A 185 6.30 -25.89 5.10
C ILE A 185 4.95 -26.63 5.20
N GLN A 186 4.86 -27.85 4.66
CA GLN A 186 3.68 -28.70 4.82
C GLN A 186 3.44 -29.05 6.29
N ALA A 187 4.50 -29.39 7.03
CA ALA A 187 4.41 -29.66 8.47
C ALA A 187 4.01 -28.40 9.27
N PHE A 188 4.55 -27.23 8.91
CA PHE A 188 4.17 -25.96 9.51
C PHE A 188 2.69 -25.62 9.28
N ALA A 189 2.21 -25.72 8.02
CA ALA A 189 0.81 -25.49 7.69
C ALA A 189 -0.10 -26.49 8.41
N TYR A 190 0.27 -27.78 8.42
CA TYR A 190 -0.49 -28.81 9.14
C TYR A 190 -0.61 -28.50 10.64
N GLU A 191 0.47 -28.08 11.28
CA GLU A 191 0.47 -27.71 12.70
C GLU A 191 -0.40 -26.48 12.98
N PHE A 192 -0.32 -25.44 12.14
CA PHE A 192 -1.18 -24.26 12.27
C PHE A 192 -2.68 -24.61 12.13
N THR A 193 -3.00 -25.58 11.25
CA THR A 193 -4.39 -26.01 11.03
C THR A 193 -4.93 -26.95 12.10
N ASN A 194 -4.07 -27.73 12.76
CA ASN A 194 -4.46 -28.75 13.74
C ASN A 194 -3.87 -28.45 15.12
N THR A 195 -4.54 -27.57 15.87
CA THR A 195 -4.16 -27.13 17.23
C THR A 195 -4.14 -28.24 18.29
N GLN A 196 -4.50 -29.49 17.94
CA GLN A 196 -4.54 -30.63 18.86
C GLN A 196 -3.24 -31.44 18.91
N HIS A 197 -2.25 -31.17 18.04
CA HIS A 197 -0.98 -31.90 18.00
C HIS A 197 0.24 -31.00 18.27
N HIS A 198 0.41 -30.58 19.53
CA HIS A 198 1.72 -30.10 19.99
C HIS A 198 2.62 -31.31 20.27
N GLU A 199 3.37 -31.75 19.25
CA GLU A 199 4.49 -32.64 19.48
C GLU A 199 5.51 -31.95 20.39
N LYS A 200 5.94 -32.61 21.47
CA LYS A 200 6.85 -32.07 22.49
C LYS A 200 8.29 -31.81 21.99
N ASN A 201 8.58 -32.08 20.73
CA ASN A 201 9.92 -31.90 20.17
C ASN A 201 10.07 -30.47 19.67
N ARG A 202 11.17 -29.79 20.03
CA ARG A 202 11.46 -28.44 19.51
C ARG A 202 11.65 -28.49 18.01
N LYS A 203 10.71 -27.94 17.23
CA LYS A 203 10.81 -27.86 15.78
C LYS A 203 11.56 -26.57 15.39
N PRO A 204 12.20 -26.52 14.21
CA PRO A 204 12.92 -25.33 13.77
C PRO A 204 12.05 -24.07 13.68
N TRP A 205 10.75 -24.23 13.46
CA TRP A 205 9.77 -23.17 13.26
C TRP A 205 8.93 -22.82 14.50
N ASP A 206 9.17 -23.42 15.66
CA ASP A 206 8.35 -23.18 16.87
C ASP A 206 8.28 -21.68 17.23
N GLY A 207 9.41 -20.98 17.14
CA GLY A 207 9.47 -19.53 17.38
C GLY A 207 8.60 -18.74 16.38
N MET A 208 8.60 -19.14 15.11
CA MET A 208 7.77 -18.52 14.07
C MET A 208 6.28 -18.84 14.28
N MET A 209 5.96 -20.06 14.68
CA MET A 209 4.59 -20.48 14.98
C MET A 209 4.02 -19.69 16.15
N ASN A 210 4.78 -19.53 17.23
CA ASN A 210 4.38 -18.71 18.37
C ASN A 210 4.21 -17.26 17.96
N ALA A 211 5.15 -16.71 17.20
CA ALA A 211 5.06 -15.33 16.73
C ALA A 211 3.85 -15.07 15.83
N LEU A 212 3.48 -16.02 14.95
CA LEU A 212 2.25 -15.93 14.17
C LEU A 212 1.02 -15.91 15.10
N HIS A 213 0.89 -16.86 16.01
CA HIS A 213 -0.25 -16.91 16.94
C HIS A 213 -0.35 -15.66 17.82
N GLU A 214 0.75 -15.19 18.39
CA GLU A 214 0.81 -13.96 19.19
C GLU A 214 0.35 -12.75 18.37
N THR A 215 0.80 -12.66 17.12
CA THR A 215 0.41 -11.57 16.21
C THR A 215 -1.08 -11.61 15.89
N LEU A 216 -1.64 -12.78 15.55
CA LEU A 216 -3.07 -12.91 15.27
C LEU A 216 -3.93 -12.60 16.50
N ASN A 217 -3.50 -13.03 17.68
CA ASN A 217 -4.14 -12.72 18.95
C ASN A 217 -4.13 -11.21 19.21
N GLU A 218 -3.01 -10.53 19.01
CA GLU A 218 -2.91 -9.10 19.23
C GLU A 218 -3.77 -8.30 18.25
N ILE A 219 -3.77 -8.67 16.95
CA ILE A 219 -4.64 -8.03 15.94
C ILE A 219 -6.11 -8.23 16.31
N SER A 220 -6.52 -9.44 16.72
CA SER A 220 -7.90 -9.69 17.15
C SER A 220 -8.24 -8.90 18.41
N LEU A 221 -7.35 -8.87 19.40
CA LEU A 221 -7.57 -8.15 20.65
C LEU A 221 -7.74 -6.64 20.42
N ASN A 222 -6.90 -6.03 19.58
CA ASN A 222 -6.99 -4.61 19.24
C ASN A 222 -8.31 -4.29 18.53
N THR A 223 -8.75 -5.18 17.63
CA THR A 223 -10.05 -5.06 16.94
C THR A 223 -11.21 -5.21 17.92
N ARG A 224 -11.13 -6.17 18.85
CA ARG A 224 -12.13 -6.39 19.89
C ARG A 224 -12.24 -5.22 20.85
N VAL A 225 -11.12 -4.60 21.22
CA VAL A 225 -11.11 -3.39 22.07
C VAL A 225 -11.75 -2.21 21.35
N ALA A 226 -11.52 -2.05 20.05
CA ALA A 226 -12.05 -0.91 19.29
C ALA A 226 -13.53 -1.07 18.89
N TYR A 227 -13.95 -2.28 18.51
CA TYR A 227 -15.27 -2.51 17.89
C TYR A 227 -16.11 -3.58 18.59
N GLY A 228 -15.58 -4.26 19.60
CA GLY A 228 -16.30 -5.32 20.33
C GLY A 228 -16.41 -6.65 19.59
N VAL A 229 -15.77 -6.80 18.43
CA VAL A 229 -15.86 -8.00 17.58
C VAL A 229 -14.58 -8.84 17.72
N ASP A 230 -14.74 -10.15 17.94
CA ASP A 230 -13.64 -11.11 17.89
C ASP A 230 -13.45 -11.63 16.46
N ILE A 231 -12.35 -11.22 15.84
CA ILE A 231 -12.00 -11.60 14.47
C ILE A 231 -10.99 -12.75 14.42
N TYR A 232 -10.57 -13.31 15.57
CA TYR A 232 -9.56 -14.36 15.62
C TYR A 232 -9.93 -15.58 14.76
N PRO A 233 -11.17 -16.10 14.78
CA PRO A 233 -11.54 -17.24 13.93
C PRO A 233 -11.38 -16.94 12.43
N HIS A 234 -11.76 -15.74 12.00
CA HIS A 234 -11.64 -15.29 10.62
C HIS A 234 -10.18 -15.07 10.21
N LEU A 235 -9.37 -14.43 11.08
CA LEU A 235 -7.93 -14.30 10.89
C LEU A 235 -7.27 -15.67 10.76
N HIS A 236 -7.57 -16.61 11.66
CA HIS A 236 -7.04 -17.97 11.61
C HIS A 236 -7.42 -18.66 10.28
N SER A 237 -8.67 -18.52 9.85
CA SER A 237 -9.17 -19.06 8.58
C SER A 237 -8.41 -18.52 7.35
N ILE A 238 -8.25 -17.20 7.23
CA ILE A 238 -7.56 -16.61 6.06
C ILE A 238 -6.06 -16.95 6.03
N TRP A 239 -5.41 -17.02 7.20
CA TRP A 239 -4.01 -17.44 7.31
C TRP A 239 -3.84 -18.92 7.00
N LYS A 240 -4.80 -19.76 7.40
CA LYS A 240 -4.84 -21.18 7.02
C LYS A 240 -4.91 -21.33 5.50
N VAL A 241 -5.80 -20.61 4.82
CA VAL A 241 -5.90 -20.66 3.35
C VAL A 241 -4.57 -20.24 2.71
N TRP A 242 -3.97 -19.13 3.17
CA TRP A 242 -2.70 -18.65 2.65
C TRP A 242 -1.56 -19.68 2.83
N LEU A 243 -1.41 -20.27 4.02
CA LEU A 243 -0.39 -21.28 4.30
C LEU A 243 -0.59 -22.55 3.45
N LEU A 244 -1.84 -22.98 3.25
CA LEU A 244 -2.16 -24.13 2.41
C LEU A 244 -1.87 -23.86 0.94
N ASN A 245 -2.02 -22.62 0.46
CA ASN A 245 -1.62 -22.26 -0.91
C ASN A 245 -0.09 -22.26 -1.04
N LEU A 246 0.61 -21.66 -0.07
CA LEU A 246 2.07 -21.59 -0.05
C LEU A 246 2.73 -22.99 -0.07
N GLN A 247 2.11 -24.00 0.55
CA GLN A 247 2.62 -25.38 0.54
C GLN A 247 2.51 -26.07 -0.84
N ASN A 248 1.57 -25.62 -1.69
CA ASN A 248 1.25 -26.26 -2.97
C ASN A 248 2.17 -25.79 -4.11
N GLY A 249 3.17 -24.97 -3.83
CA GLY A 249 4.09 -24.41 -4.83
C GLY A 249 3.47 -23.28 -5.66
N VAL A 250 2.30 -22.79 -5.24
CA VAL A 250 1.72 -21.50 -5.65
C VAL A 250 2.73 -20.43 -5.21
N ASP A 251 3.13 -19.52 -6.11
CA ASP A 251 4.32 -18.67 -5.91
C ASP A 251 4.23 -17.88 -4.59
N LYS A 252 5.37 -17.56 -3.97
CA LYS A 252 5.45 -16.94 -2.63
C LYS A 252 4.63 -15.65 -2.49
N VAL A 253 4.35 -15.00 -3.61
CA VAL A 253 3.63 -13.71 -3.69
C VAL A 253 2.16 -13.89 -4.08
N GLU A 254 1.78 -15.08 -4.53
CA GLU A 254 0.42 -15.43 -4.91
C GLU A 254 -0.41 -15.65 -3.63
N GLY A 255 -1.09 -14.58 -3.21
CA GLY A 255 -1.95 -14.56 -2.02
C GLY A 255 -1.50 -13.64 -0.88
N GLU A 256 -0.28 -13.06 -0.92
CA GLU A 256 0.15 -12.06 0.08
C GLU A 256 -0.79 -10.85 0.06
N ALA A 257 -1.04 -10.31 -1.14
CA ALA A 257 -1.88 -9.12 -1.30
C ALA A 257 -3.33 -9.39 -0.87
N GLU A 258 -3.90 -10.54 -1.24
CA GLU A 258 -5.23 -10.94 -0.78
C GLU A 258 -5.29 -11.10 0.75
N LEU A 259 -4.27 -11.70 1.37
CA LEU A 259 -4.19 -11.84 2.83
C LEU A 259 -4.14 -10.47 3.53
N ILE A 260 -3.37 -9.53 2.99
CA ILE A 260 -3.30 -8.14 3.48
C ILE A 260 -4.66 -7.47 3.35
N VAL A 261 -5.31 -7.54 2.18
CA VAL A 261 -6.64 -6.94 1.94
C VAL A 261 -7.67 -7.52 2.92
N LYS A 262 -7.72 -8.85 3.07
CA LYS A 262 -8.62 -9.52 4.04
C LYS A 262 -8.34 -9.07 5.47
N THR A 263 -7.08 -8.98 5.87
CA THR A 263 -6.68 -8.50 7.21
C THR A 263 -7.17 -7.08 7.46
N ILE A 264 -6.95 -6.16 6.50
CA ILE A 264 -7.37 -4.76 6.61
C ILE A 264 -8.89 -4.66 6.73
N ASN A 265 -9.61 -5.40 5.90
CA ASN A 265 -11.08 -5.38 5.88
C ASN A 265 -11.67 -5.97 7.17
N LEU A 266 -11.07 -7.04 7.74
CA LEU A 266 -11.47 -7.58 9.05
C LEU A 266 -11.24 -6.58 10.20
N CYS A 267 -10.22 -5.72 10.12
CA CYS A 267 -9.96 -4.69 11.12
C CYS A 267 -10.89 -3.45 10.97
N SER A 268 -12.10 -3.62 10.45
CA SER A 268 -13.10 -2.57 10.25
C SER A 268 -14.26 -2.68 11.24
N SER A 269 -14.93 -1.56 11.50
CA SER A 269 -16.18 -1.51 12.28
C SER A 269 -17.30 -2.35 11.65
N GLN A 270 -17.33 -2.43 10.33
CA GLN A 270 -18.15 -3.36 9.55
C GLN A 270 -17.32 -4.62 9.25
N CYS A 271 -17.06 -5.45 10.26
CA CYS A 271 -16.36 -6.71 10.06
C CYS A 271 -17.05 -7.49 8.94
N LEU A 272 -16.40 -7.60 7.78
CA LEU A 272 -16.87 -8.43 6.69
C LEU A 272 -16.88 -9.88 7.18
N LEU A 273 -18.07 -10.47 7.24
CA LEU A 273 -18.25 -11.89 7.55
C LEU A 273 -17.83 -12.72 6.34
N ASP A 274 -17.60 -14.03 6.54
CA ASP A 274 -17.16 -14.97 5.50
C ASP A 274 -18.01 -14.92 4.20
N GLU A 275 -19.28 -14.51 4.29
CA GLU A 275 -20.17 -14.31 3.14
C GLU A 275 -19.64 -13.25 2.15
N SER A 276 -18.99 -12.19 2.63
CA SER A 276 -18.46 -11.12 1.79
C SER A 276 -17.20 -11.52 1.00
N PHE A 277 -16.37 -12.43 1.53
CA PHE A 277 -15.21 -12.95 0.80
C PHE A 277 -15.59 -13.93 -0.31
N SER A 278 -16.79 -14.52 -0.21
CA SER A 278 -17.36 -15.40 -1.23
C SER A 278 -18.03 -14.63 -2.38
N HIS A 279 -18.11 -13.30 -2.27
CA HIS A 279 -18.71 -12.45 -3.29
C HIS A 279 -17.96 -12.55 -4.63
N PRO A 280 -18.64 -12.74 -5.78
CA PRO A 280 -17.97 -12.93 -7.08
C PRO A 280 -17.01 -11.79 -7.46
N GLN A 281 -17.38 -10.55 -7.15
CA GLN A 281 -16.52 -9.39 -7.41
C GLN A 281 -15.31 -9.35 -6.48
N TYR A 282 -15.45 -9.81 -5.23
CA TYR A 282 -14.32 -9.93 -4.31
C TYR A 282 -13.31 -10.94 -4.84
N GLN A 283 -13.79 -12.09 -5.32
CA GLN A 283 -12.95 -13.12 -5.95
C GLN A 283 -12.26 -12.59 -7.21
N ARG A 284 -12.97 -11.82 -8.04
CA ARG A 284 -12.39 -11.18 -9.23
C ARG A 284 -11.28 -10.20 -8.86
N LEU A 285 -11.52 -9.30 -7.90
CA LEU A 285 -10.51 -8.35 -7.41
C LEU A 285 -9.30 -9.08 -6.80
N SER A 286 -9.55 -10.17 -6.06
CA SER A 286 -8.50 -11.02 -5.46
C SER A 286 -7.65 -11.71 -6.53
N SER A 287 -8.27 -12.22 -7.59
CA SER A 287 -7.53 -12.80 -8.72
C SER A 287 -6.65 -11.75 -9.40
N ILE A 288 -7.17 -10.55 -9.67
CA ILE A 288 -6.41 -9.50 -10.35
C ILE A 288 -5.24 -9.01 -9.49
N ILE A 289 -5.43 -8.79 -8.19
CA ILE A 289 -4.35 -8.32 -7.33
C ILE A 289 -3.25 -9.38 -7.17
N ASN A 290 -3.62 -10.66 -7.05
CA ASN A 290 -2.67 -11.76 -7.00
C ASN A 290 -1.88 -11.88 -8.32
N ASP A 291 -2.56 -11.74 -9.47
CA ASP A 291 -1.89 -11.71 -10.79
C ASP A 291 -0.85 -10.57 -10.88
N ILE A 292 -1.22 -9.36 -10.43
CA ILE A 292 -0.32 -8.20 -10.42
C ILE A 292 0.91 -8.48 -9.56
N CYS A 293 0.70 -8.97 -8.34
CA CYS A 293 1.79 -9.19 -7.38
C CYS A 293 2.72 -10.33 -7.83
N HIS A 294 2.16 -11.41 -8.40
CA HIS A 294 2.92 -12.50 -9.00
C HIS A 294 3.81 -12.00 -10.15
N GLN A 295 3.25 -11.21 -11.07
CA GLN A 295 4.02 -10.66 -12.20
C GLN A 295 5.13 -9.70 -11.76
N ILE A 296 4.88 -8.88 -10.74
CA ILE A 296 5.87 -7.99 -10.14
C ILE A 296 7.04 -8.78 -9.55
N SER A 297 6.76 -9.90 -8.90
CA SER A 297 7.77 -10.64 -8.14
C SER A 297 8.67 -11.51 -9.00
N HIS A 298 8.16 -11.99 -10.14
CA HIS A 298 8.93 -12.77 -11.10
C HIS A 298 9.74 -11.92 -12.10
N LYS A 299 9.41 -10.64 -12.29
CA LYS A 299 10.16 -9.74 -13.16
C LYS A 299 11.21 -9.00 -12.32
N GLY A 300 12.45 -9.49 -12.37
CA GLY A 300 13.60 -8.80 -11.76
C GLY A 300 13.62 -7.33 -12.14
N ASN A 301 13.81 -6.47 -11.14
CA ASN A 301 13.69 -5.00 -11.19
C ASN A 301 14.09 -4.41 -12.54
N ARG A 302 13.16 -3.65 -13.16
CA ARG A 302 13.36 -2.29 -13.73
C ARG A 302 12.34 -1.86 -14.78
N THR A 303 11.42 -2.72 -15.22
CA THR A 303 10.39 -2.29 -16.17
C THR A 303 9.03 -2.89 -15.84
N ILE A 304 8.10 -2.03 -15.43
CA ILE A 304 6.69 -2.39 -15.32
C ILE A 304 6.21 -2.76 -16.72
N SER A 305 5.70 -3.98 -16.84
CA SER A 305 5.34 -4.50 -18.14
C SER A 305 3.94 -4.07 -18.55
N PHE A 306 3.66 -4.17 -19.84
CA PHE A 306 2.34 -3.92 -20.39
C PHE A 306 1.25 -4.80 -19.73
N GLU A 307 1.59 -6.03 -19.35
CA GLU A 307 0.65 -6.92 -18.66
C GLU A 307 0.25 -6.40 -17.27
N ILE A 308 1.22 -5.84 -16.51
CA ILE A 308 0.95 -5.25 -15.18
C ILE A 308 0.08 -3.99 -15.35
N GLU A 309 0.42 -3.12 -16.31
CA GLU A 309 -0.40 -1.93 -16.63
C GLU A 309 -1.84 -2.31 -16.99
N SER A 310 -2.02 -3.30 -17.85
CA SER A 310 -3.35 -3.77 -18.27
C SER A 310 -4.17 -4.30 -17.10
N LYS A 311 -3.55 -5.07 -16.18
CA LYS A 311 -4.22 -5.57 -14.97
C LYS A 311 -4.53 -4.45 -13.98
N MET A 312 -3.68 -3.45 -13.85
CA MET A 312 -3.97 -2.25 -13.06
C MET A 312 -5.16 -1.47 -13.63
N GLN A 313 -5.29 -1.35 -14.97
CA GLN A 313 -6.46 -0.74 -15.61
C GLN A 313 -7.74 -1.52 -15.31
N GLU A 314 -7.70 -2.85 -15.39
CA GLU A 314 -8.85 -3.71 -15.04
C GLU A 314 -9.24 -3.51 -13.56
N LEU A 315 -8.25 -3.48 -12.65
CA LEU A 315 -8.49 -3.22 -11.23
C LEU A 315 -9.15 -1.86 -11.01
N VAL A 316 -8.64 -0.81 -11.66
CA VAL A 316 -9.15 0.56 -11.52
C VAL A 316 -10.58 0.67 -12.03
N GLN A 317 -10.90 0.02 -13.16
CA GLN A 317 -12.26 -0.06 -13.66
C GLN A 317 -13.21 -0.72 -12.65
N LEU A 318 -12.82 -1.87 -12.07
CA LEU A 318 -13.64 -2.57 -11.10
C LEU A 318 -13.84 -1.81 -9.79
N VAL A 319 -12.87 -0.98 -9.41
CA VAL A 319 -12.92 -0.21 -8.16
C VAL A 319 -13.75 1.07 -8.32
N LEU A 320 -13.65 1.74 -9.48
CA LEU A 320 -14.30 3.03 -9.72
C LEU A 320 -15.69 2.93 -10.36
N CYS A 321 -16.01 1.85 -11.06
CA CYS A 321 -17.35 1.64 -11.59
C CYS A 321 -18.25 0.96 -10.56
N ASP A 322 -19.52 1.38 -10.54
CA ASP A 322 -20.56 0.74 -9.74
C ASP A 322 -21.28 -0.36 -10.52
N SER A 323 -21.66 -1.44 -9.82
CA SER A 323 -22.48 -2.53 -10.36
C SER A 323 -23.73 -2.79 -9.50
N PRO A 324 -24.79 -3.44 -10.02
CA PRO A 324 -26.02 -3.67 -9.27
C PRO A 324 -25.84 -4.57 -8.02
N ASP A 325 -24.89 -5.50 -8.08
CA ASP A 325 -24.50 -6.41 -7.00
C ASP A 325 -23.06 -6.07 -6.55
N ASP A 326 -22.82 -4.80 -6.21
CA ASP A 326 -21.46 -4.33 -5.92
C ASP A 326 -20.98 -4.71 -4.52
N LEU A 327 -19.67 -4.90 -4.41
CA LEU A 327 -18.97 -4.89 -3.15
C LEU A 327 -18.95 -3.46 -2.58
N ASP A 328 -18.95 -3.35 -1.25
CA ASP A 328 -18.77 -2.07 -0.55
C ASP A 328 -17.56 -1.28 -1.11
N THR A 329 -17.76 0.03 -1.31
CA THR A 329 -16.76 0.93 -1.87
C THR A 329 -15.47 0.93 -1.05
N THR A 330 -15.56 0.85 0.28
CA THR A 330 -14.37 0.81 1.15
C THR A 330 -13.53 -0.41 0.85
N SER A 331 -14.17 -1.56 0.67
CA SER A 331 -13.53 -2.84 0.35
C SER A 331 -12.87 -2.80 -1.03
N LYS A 332 -13.55 -2.24 -2.04
CA LYS A 332 -12.97 -2.00 -3.38
C LYS A 332 -11.72 -1.13 -3.30
N GLN A 333 -11.79 -0.03 -2.55
CA GLN A 333 -10.66 0.89 -2.37
C GLN A 333 -9.47 0.22 -1.66
N THR A 334 -9.71 -0.71 -0.72
CA THR A 334 -8.64 -1.48 -0.09
C THR A 334 -7.81 -2.26 -1.12
N PHE A 335 -8.44 -2.89 -2.12
CA PHE A 335 -7.71 -3.59 -3.18
C PHE A 335 -6.82 -2.65 -4.00
N LEU A 336 -7.36 -1.51 -4.44
CA LEU A 336 -6.57 -0.53 -5.20
C LEU A 336 -5.40 -0.01 -4.37
N MET A 337 -5.64 0.33 -3.11
CA MET A 337 -4.62 0.82 -2.20
C MET A 337 -3.48 -0.19 -2.02
N VAL A 338 -3.80 -1.47 -1.77
CA VAL A 338 -2.78 -2.52 -1.63
C VAL A 338 -2.04 -2.71 -2.96
N ALA A 339 -2.74 -2.79 -4.09
CA ALA A 339 -2.09 -2.94 -5.41
C ALA A 339 -1.12 -1.79 -5.72
N LYS A 340 -1.48 -0.55 -5.38
CA LYS A 340 -0.61 0.62 -5.54
C LYS A 340 0.68 0.51 -4.72
N THR A 341 0.64 -0.08 -3.51
CA THR A 341 1.86 -0.31 -2.72
C THR A 341 2.80 -1.33 -3.33
N PHE A 342 2.27 -2.42 -3.90
CA PHE A 342 3.08 -3.39 -4.63
C PHE A 342 3.67 -2.78 -5.90
N TYR A 343 2.87 -1.99 -6.64
CA TYR A 343 3.33 -1.28 -7.82
C TYR A 343 4.43 -0.26 -7.48
N TYR A 344 4.26 0.52 -6.40
CA TYR A 344 5.28 1.42 -5.86
C TYR A 344 6.58 0.69 -5.52
N ARG A 345 6.48 -0.43 -4.79
CA ARG A 345 7.64 -1.27 -4.40
C ARG A 345 8.39 -1.83 -5.61
N ALA A 346 7.67 -2.15 -6.68
CA ALA A 346 8.25 -2.63 -7.93
C ALA A 346 8.95 -1.54 -8.75
N LEU A 347 8.43 -0.31 -8.68
CA LEU A 347 8.90 0.82 -9.46
C LEU A 347 10.20 1.41 -8.89
N PHE A 348 10.27 1.60 -7.58
CA PHE A 348 11.37 2.30 -6.94
C PHE A 348 12.42 1.35 -6.36
N ASP A 349 13.68 1.72 -6.49
CA ASP A 349 14.78 0.99 -5.87
C ASP A 349 14.86 1.25 -4.35
N PRO A 350 15.56 0.39 -3.58
CA PRO A 350 15.62 0.52 -2.13
C PRO A 350 16.20 1.85 -1.62
N GLU A 351 17.11 2.51 -2.36
CA GLU A 351 17.68 3.80 -1.95
C GLU A 351 16.63 4.90 -2.04
N THR A 352 15.90 4.96 -3.15
CA THR A 352 14.78 5.89 -3.34
C THR A 352 13.68 5.68 -2.29
N ILE A 353 13.33 4.42 -2.00
CA ILE A 353 12.35 4.09 -0.94
C ILE A 353 12.84 4.60 0.43
N ASN A 354 14.12 4.44 0.76
CA ASN A 354 14.68 4.95 2.02
C ASN A 354 14.62 6.48 2.12
N GLN A 355 14.83 7.19 1.01
CA GLN A 355 14.68 8.65 0.97
C GLN A 355 13.22 9.07 1.21
N HIS A 356 12.28 8.40 0.54
CA HIS A 356 10.86 8.63 0.77
C HIS A 356 10.44 8.34 2.22
N ILE A 357 10.96 7.26 2.82
CA ILE A 357 10.75 6.93 4.24
C ILE A 357 11.23 8.07 5.15
N GLY A 358 12.46 8.56 4.93
CA GLY A 358 13.03 9.69 5.65
C GLY A 358 12.11 10.91 5.60
N LYS A 359 11.74 11.31 4.39
CA LYS A 359 10.93 12.51 4.13
C LYS A 359 9.51 12.40 4.71
N VAL A 360 8.88 11.23 4.62
CA VAL A 360 7.47 11.03 5.03
C VAL A 360 7.33 10.77 6.53
N LEU A 361 8.19 9.96 7.13
CA LEU A 361 8.00 9.52 8.53
C LEU A 361 8.83 10.33 9.52
N PHE A 362 9.94 10.94 9.11
CA PHE A 362 10.94 11.46 10.04
C PHE A 362 11.32 12.94 9.82
N GLU A 363 10.85 13.55 8.73
CA GLU A 363 11.04 14.99 8.48
C GLU A 363 9.71 15.73 8.65
N ASN A 364 9.67 16.64 9.64
CA ASN A 364 8.53 17.54 9.82
C ASN A 364 8.38 18.48 8.62
N VAL A 365 7.13 18.79 8.28
CA VAL A 365 6.82 19.84 7.31
C VAL A 365 6.94 21.19 8.00
N ILE A 366 7.73 22.10 7.43
CA ILE A 366 8.01 23.45 7.95
C ILE A 366 7.13 24.48 7.26
#